data_AF-A0A258ARD1-F1
#
_entry.id   AF-A0A258ARD1-F1
#
_cell.length_a   1.000
_cell.length_b   1.000
_cell.length_c   1.000
_cell.angle_alpha   90.00
_cell.angle_beta   90.00
_cell.angle_gamma   90.00
#
_symmetry.space_group_name_H-M   'P 1'
#
loop_
_entity.id
_entity.type
_entity.pdbx_description
1 polymer ?
#
loop_
_entity_poly.entity_id
_entity_poly.type
_entity_poly.pdbx_seq_one_letter_code
_entity_poly.pdbx_strand_id
1 'polypeptide(L)'
;MVPAASGTLEWASSDYLGGYVSPGEIAFTNIVQVLNTGSASNFSGRGSFGILFAADDGWHYGYVDIDAGPGYAGMTLYGWAYESQPNTAITVGSVPEPSRTMLLIFGIIAGFCRRRRALGSG
;
A
#
# COMPACT_ATOMS: atom_id res chain seq x y z
N MET A 1 4.51 3.38 23.42
CA MET A 1 3.23 2.70 23.19
C MET A 1 2.38 3.63 22.34
N VAL A 2 2.32 3.39 21.02
CA VAL A 2 1.53 4.20 20.08
C VAL A 2 0.17 3.49 19.94
N PRO A 3 -0.97 4.18 20.11
CA PRO A 3 -2.28 3.54 20.01
C PRO A 3 -2.58 3.15 18.56
N ALA A 4 -3.12 1.95 18.36
CA ALA A 4 -3.56 1.47 17.06
C ALA A 4 -4.72 2.35 16.55
N ALA A 5 -4.49 3.08 15.46
CA ALA A 5 -5.52 3.84 14.78
C ALA A 5 -6.54 2.88 14.16
N SER A 6 -7.81 3.13 14.44
CA SER A 6 -8.94 2.35 13.97
C SER A 6 -9.13 2.44 12.46
N GLY A 7 -9.24 1.28 11.81
CA GLY A 7 -10.23 1.02 10.76
C GLY A 7 -10.06 1.66 9.39
N THR A 8 -8.88 2.17 9.04
CA THR A 8 -8.57 2.54 7.64
C THR A 8 -7.54 1.54 7.13
N LEU A 9 -7.79 0.91 5.97
CA LEU A 9 -6.75 0.19 5.22
C LEU A 9 -5.75 1.23 4.72
N GLU A 10 -4.85 1.64 5.61
CA GLU A 10 -3.74 2.51 5.27
C GLU A 10 -2.61 1.63 4.73
N TRP A 11 -1.99 2.05 3.62
CA TRP A 11 -0.79 1.41 3.13
C TRP A 11 0.32 1.62 4.16
N ALA A 12 0.53 0.62 5.03
CA ALA A 12 1.66 0.58 5.93
C ALA A 12 2.89 0.24 5.09
N SER A 13 3.65 1.26 4.70
CA SER A 13 4.98 1.06 4.18
C SER A 13 5.77 0.14 5.11
N SER A 14 6.62 -0.72 4.55
CA SER A 14 7.61 -1.49 5.32
C SER A 14 8.64 -0.60 6.03
N ASP A 15 8.62 0.71 5.77
CA ASP A 15 9.38 1.74 6.47
C ASP A 15 8.51 2.43 7.55
N TYR A 16 8.91 2.34 8.82
CA TYR A 16 8.27 3.00 9.94
C TYR A 16 8.34 4.55 9.85
N LEU A 17 9.08 5.13 8.90
CA LEU A 17 9.35 6.56 8.74
C LEU A 17 9.12 7.08 7.30
N GLY A 18 7.93 6.84 6.74
CA GLY A 18 7.41 7.74 5.69
C GLY A 18 7.46 7.25 4.25
N GLY A 19 7.58 5.94 4.02
CA GLY A 19 7.21 5.36 2.72
C GLY A 19 8.30 5.31 1.67
N TYR A 20 9.55 5.66 2.02
CA TYR A 20 10.67 5.67 1.08
C TYR A 20 11.66 4.57 1.43
N VAL A 21 11.89 3.65 0.50
CA VAL A 21 13.01 2.69 0.59
C VAL A 21 14.24 3.35 -0.01
N SER A 22 15.29 3.56 0.79
CA SER A 22 16.54 4.12 0.29
C SER A 22 17.22 3.13 -0.68
N PRO A 23 17.94 3.60 -1.73
CA PRO A 23 18.72 2.70 -2.57
C PRO A 23 19.72 1.88 -1.74
N GLY A 24 19.58 0.54 -1.75
CA GLY A 24 20.43 -0.39 -0.98
C GLY A 24 19.86 -0.82 0.38
N GLU A 25 18.72 -0.27 0.79
CA GLU A 25 18.03 -0.68 2.01
C GLU A 25 17.15 -1.91 1.75
N ILE A 26 17.33 -2.95 2.56
CA ILE A 26 16.44 -4.12 2.55
C ILE A 26 15.22 -3.79 3.43
N ALA A 27 14.24 -3.11 2.85
CA ALA A 27 12.96 -2.84 3.51
C ALA A 27 11.91 -3.86 3.08
N PHE A 28 11.77 -4.96 3.83
CA PHE A 28 10.64 -5.88 3.70
C PHE A 28 9.91 -6.00 5.04
N THR A 29 8.59 -6.17 4.98
CA THR A 29 7.81 -6.66 6.13
C THR A 29 7.65 -8.18 5.99
N ASN A 30 7.86 -8.93 7.07
CA ASN A 30 7.64 -10.37 7.05
C ASN A 30 6.13 -10.66 7.06
N ILE A 31 5.63 -11.24 5.96
CA ILE A 31 4.23 -11.69 5.89
C ILE A 31 4.04 -12.95 6.74
N VAL A 32 4.87 -13.98 6.55
CA VAL A 32 4.95 -15.17 7.41
C VAL A 32 6.38 -15.68 7.46
N GLN A 33 6.80 -16.12 8.65
CA GLN A 33 8.01 -16.88 8.90
C GLN A 33 7.65 -18.17 9.65
N VAL A 34 8.11 -19.31 9.16
CA VAL A 34 7.94 -20.61 9.82
C VAL A 34 9.31 -21.23 10.05
N LEU A 35 9.63 -21.51 11.31
CA LEU A 35 10.86 -22.16 11.76
C LEU A 35 10.52 -23.41 12.57
N ASN A 36 11.52 -24.27 12.82
CA ASN A 36 11.37 -25.39 13.75
C ASN A 36 11.16 -24.94 15.21
N THR A 37 11.45 -23.66 15.52
CA THR A 37 11.26 -23.04 16.84
C THR A 37 9.95 -22.28 16.98
N GLY A 38 9.13 -22.20 15.91
CA GLY A 38 7.85 -21.49 15.92
C GLY A 38 7.63 -20.64 14.68
N SER A 39 6.56 -19.85 14.73
CA SER A 39 6.15 -18.97 13.62
C SER A 39 6.10 -17.52 14.07
N ALA A 40 6.32 -16.61 13.12
CA ALA A 40 6.22 -15.17 13.32
C ALA A 40 5.62 -14.50 12.09
N SER A 41 5.05 -13.31 12.29
CA SER A 41 4.55 -12.43 11.24
C SER A 41 4.58 -10.99 11.74
N ASN A 42 4.92 -10.06 10.85
CA ASN A 42 4.76 -8.62 11.07
C ASN A 42 3.48 -8.09 10.38
N PHE A 43 2.72 -8.97 9.71
CA PHE A 43 1.44 -8.66 9.11
C PHE A 43 0.34 -8.89 10.16
N SER A 44 -0.56 -7.93 10.31
CA SER A 44 -1.66 -8.02 11.29
C SER A 44 -2.98 -7.58 10.67
N GLY A 45 -4.03 -8.35 10.94
CA GLY A 45 -5.36 -8.12 10.37
C GLY A 45 -5.47 -8.60 8.92
N ARG A 46 -6.54 -8.13 8.25
CA ARG A 46 -6.88 -8.52 6.88
C ARG A 46 -6.26 -7.56 5.86
N GLY A 47 -5.74 -8.10 4.77
CA GLY A 47 -5.31 -7.32 3.63
C GLY A 47 -5.08 -8.17 2.40
N SER A 48 -4.76 -7.51 1.30
CA SER A 48 -4.57 -8.16 0.00
C SER A 48 -3.25 -7.75 -0.62
N PHE A 49 -2.61 -8.66 -1.36
CA PHE A 49 -1.40 -8.37 -2.11
C PHE A 49 -1.45 -8.99 -3.51
N GLY A 50 -0.77 -8.33 -4.44
CA GLY A 50 -0.64 -8.80 -5.82
C GLY A 50 0.40 -9.90 -5.97
N ILE A 51 0.17 -10.80 -6.91
CA ILE A 51 1.10 -11.87 -7.30
C ILE A 51 1.35 -11.82 -8.81
N LEU A 52 2.55 -12.24 -9.19
CA LEU A 52 2.95 -12.50 -10.57
C LEU A 52 3.51 -13.91 -10.61
N PHE A 53 2.99 -14.75 -11.50
CA PHE A 53 3.46 -16.12 -11.66
C PHE A 53 3.50 -16.53 -13.14
N ALA A 54 4.35 -17.50 -13.46
CA ALA A 54 4.42 -18.10 -14.77
C ALA A 54 3.51 -19.34 -14.84
N ALA A 55 2.76 -19.46 -15.93
CA ALA A 55 2.00 -20.63 -16.35
C ALA A 55 2.49 -21.09 -17.73
N ASP A 56 1.92 -22.19 -18.25
CA ASP A 56 2.33 -22.78 -19.53
C ASP A 56 2.14 -21.83 -20.73
N ASP A 57 1.19 -20.90 -20.64
CA ASP A 57 0.81 -19.95 -21.68
C ASP A 57 1.34 -18.52 -21.45
N GLY A 58 2.01 -18.25 -20.32
CA GLY A 58 2.71 -16.99 -20.09
C GLY A 58 2.69 -16.50 -18.64
N TRP A 59 2.91 -15.21 -18.46
CA TRP A 59 2.89 -14.56 -17.15
C TRP A 59 1.49 -14.09 -16.79
N HIS A 60 1.03 -14.41 -15.58
CA HIS A 60 -0.29 -14.02 -15.08
C HIS A 60 -0.15 -13.15 -13.84
N TYR A 61 -0.99 -12.12 -13.79
CA TYR A 61 -1.14 -11.23 -12.65
C TYR A 61 -2.36 -11.68 -11.83
N GLY A 62 -2.23 -11.65 -10.51
CA GLY A 62 -3.32 -12.01 -9.61
C GLY A 62 -3.25 -11.26 -8.30
N TYR A 63 -4.19 -11.56 -7.42
CA TYR A 63 -4.22 -11.05 -6.05
C TYR A 63 -4.71 -12.13 -5.08
N VAL A 64 -4.28 -11.99 -3.84
CA VAL A 64 -4.60 -12.89 -2.73
C VAL A 64 -5.15 -12.06 -1.58
N ASP A 65 -6.23 -12.52 -0.94
CA ASP A 65 -6.83 -11.92 0.24
C ASP A 65 -6.56 -12.79 1.47
N ILE A 66 -5.85 -12.23 2.43
CA ILE A 66 -5.35 -12.94 3.62
C ILE A 66 -5.72 -12.19 4.91
N ASP A 67 -5.78 -12.94 6.00
CA ASP A 67 -5.88 -12.38 7.35
C ASP A 67 -4.93 -13.10 8.30
N ALA A 68 -4.05 -12.34 8.94
CA ALA A 68 -3.12 -12.88 9.93
C ALA A 68 -3.74 -13.13 11.31
N GLY A 69 -4.99 -12.71 11.55
CA GLY A 69 -5.68 -12.91 12.83
C GLY A 69 -4.93 -12.34 14.05
N PRO A 70 -5.49 -12.49 15.27
CA PRO A 70 -4.78 -12.18 16.50
C PRO A 70 -3.90 -13.37 16.93
N GLY A 71 -2.60 -13.31 16.64
CA GLY A 71 -1.62 -14.28 17.13
C GLY A 71 -0.59 -14.68 16.08
N TYR A 72 0.61 -15.04 16.53
CA TYR A 72 1.78 -15.30 15.68
C TYR A 72 1.73 -16.60 14.86
N ALA A 73 0.59 -17.29 14.81
CA ALA A 73 0.48 -18.65 14.28
C ALA A 73 -0.52 -18.74 13.12
N GLY A 74 -0.02 -18.47 11.91
CA GLY A 74 -0.71 -18.76 10.65
C GLY A 74 -1.38 -17.55 9.99
N MET A 75 -1.80 -17.75 8.73
CA MET A 75 -2.65 -16.82 8.00
C MET A 75 -3.83 -17.57 7.41
N THR A 76 -4.99 -16.95 7.42
CA THR A 76 -6.18 -17.44 6.74
C THR A 76 -6.19 -16.89 5.32
N LEU A 77 -6.19 -17.78 4.32
CA LEU A 77 -6.44 -17.42 2.93
C LEU A 77 -7.96 -17.37 2.69
N TYR A 78 -8.51 -16.19 2.45
CA TYR A 78 -9.95 -16.03 2.16
C TYR A 78 -10.27 -16.29 0.69
N GLY A 79 -9.35 -15.94 -0.21
CA GLY A 79 -9.56 -16.11 -1.63
C GLY A 79 -8.42 -15.56 -2.47
N TRP A 80 -8.46 -15.89 -3.74
CA TRP A 80 -7.51 -15.41 -4.73
C TRP A 80 -8.19 -15.40 -6.10
N ALA A 81 -7.69 -14.54 -6.99
CA ALA A 81 -8.08 -14.51 -8.39
C ALA A 81 -6.91 -14.01 -9.25
N TYR A 82 -6.96 -14.30 -10.54
CA TYR A 82 -5.94 -13.89 -11.50
C TYR A 82 -6.57 -13.61 -12.86
N GLU A 83 -5.87 -12.84 -13.68
CA GLU A 83 -6.24 -12.60 -15.06
C GLU A 83 -5.94 -13.84 -15.91
N SER A 84 -6.99 -14.39 -16.52
CA SER A 84 -6.93 -15.58 -17.36
C SER A 84 -6.12 -15.38 -18.64
N GLN A 85 -6.03 -14.16 -19.16
CA GLN A 85 -5.23 -13.86 -20.34
C GLN A 85 -3.77 -13.57 -19.95
N PRO A 86 -2.79 -14.24 -20.59
CA PRO A 86 -1.39 -14.01 -20.26
C PRO A 86 -0.96 -12.59 -20.62
N ASN A 87 -0.12 -12.00 -19.77
CA ASN A 87 0.43 -10.65 -19.86
C ASN A 87 -0.62 -9.52 -19.83
N THR A 88 -1.85 -9.81 -19.40
CA THR A 88 -2.92 -8.81 -19.29
C THR A 88 -2.93 -8.20 -17.88
N ALA A 89 -2.91 -6.87 -17.81
CA ALA A 89 -2.88 -6.14 -16.55
C ALA A 89 -4.25 -6.17 -15.84
N ILE A 90 -4.24 -6.38 -14.52
CA ILE A 90 -5.43 -6.22 -13.69
C ILE A 90 -5.70 -4.73 -13.48
N THR A 91 -6.82 -4.25 -14.03
CA THR A 91 -7.28 -2.88 -13.77
C THR A 91 -8.03 -2.83 -12.44
N VAL A 92 -7.38 -2.31 -11.40
CA VAL A 92 -8.06 -2.00 -10.15
C VAL A 92 -8.80 -0.67 -10.32
N GLY A 93 -10.05 -0.57 -9.88
CA GLY A 93 -10.84 0.65 -9.97
C GLY A 93 -10.07 1.86 -9.44
N SER A 94 -10.23 3.02 -10.08
CA SER A 94 -9.45 4.21 -9.71
C SER A 94 -9.61 4.51 -8.23
N VAL A 95 -8.51 4.42 -7.47
CA VAL A 95 -8.43 4.96 -6.13
C VAL A 95 -8.84 6.43 -6.23
N PRO A 96 -9.88 6.89 -5.50
CA PRO A 96 -10.26 8.29 -5.51
C PRO A 96 -9.02 9.10 -5.18
N GLU A 97 -8.53 9.85 -6.16
CA GLU A 97 -7.34 10.64 -5.95
C GLU A 97 -7.66 11.64 -4.85
N PRO A 98 -6.86 11.72 -3.78
CA PRO A 98 -7.04 12.76 -2.81
C PRO A 98 -6.83 14.10 -3.52
N SER A 99 -7.94 14.75 -3.86
CA SER A 99 -8.07 16.19 -3.96
C SER A 99 -7.06 16.88 -4.87
N ARG A 100 -6.70 16.32 -6.03
CA ARG A 100 -5.87 17.03 -7.04
C ARG A 100 -6.45 18.40 -7.38
N THR A 101 -7.78 18.47 -7.43
CA THR A 101 -8.54 19.71 -7.59
C THR A 101 -8.36 20.66 -6.41
N MET A 102 -8.36 20.18 -5.15
CA MET A 102 -8.09 21.04 -4.00
C MET A 102 -6.65 21.54 -4.00
N LEU A 103 -5.67 20.69 -4.30
CA LEU A 103 -4.26 21.08 -4.41
C LEU A 103 -4.08 22.19 -5.46
N LEU A 104 -4.74 22.07 -6.60
CA LEU A 104 -4.74 23.09 -7.64
C LEU A 104 -5.39 24.40 -7.15
N ILE A 105 -6.56 24.31 -6.52
CA ILE A 105 -7.28 25.46 -5.97
C ILE A 105 -6.44 26.18 -4.90
N PHE A 106 -5.85 25.43 -3.95
CA PHE A 106 -4.98 26.00 -2.92
C PHE A 106 -3.72 26.62 -3.52
N GLY A 107 -3.13 26.01 -4.55
CA GLY A 107 -1.99 26.58 -5.27
C GLY A 107 -2.33 27.93 -5.93
N ILE A 108 -3.49 28.02 -6.58
CA ILE A 108 -3.97 29.27 -7.21
C ILE A 108 -4.21 30.35 -6.14
N ILE A 109 -4.90 30.01 -5.05
CA ILE A 109 -5.19 30.95 -3.95
C ILE A 109 -3.89 31.44 -3.31
N ALA A 110 -2.96 30.54 -2.99
CA ALA A 110 -1.67 30.88 -2.41
C ALA A 110 -0.87 31.81 -3.34
N GLY A 111 -0.85 31.52 -4.65
CA GLY A 111 -0.22 32.37 -5.65
C GLY A 111 -0.81 33.78 -5.72
N PHE A 112 -2.14 33.90 -5.69
CA PHE A 112 -2.84 35.19 -5.67
C PHE A 112 -2.55 35.99 -4.39
N CYS A 113 -2.59 35.35 -3.22
CA CYS A 113 -2.28 35.98 -1.94
C CYS A 113 -0.83 36.50 -1.90
N ARG A 114 0.13 35.75 -2.47
CA ARG A 114 1.54 36.16 -2.53
C ARG A 114 1.74 37.39 -3.41
N ARG A 115 1.05 37.48 -4.56
CA ARG A 115 1.10 38.65 -5.46
C ARG A 115 0.53 39.91 -4.81
N ARG A 116 -0.57 39.80 -4.06
CA ARG A 116 -1.18 40.96 -3.37
C ARG A 116 -0.32 41.50 -2.24
N ARG A 117 0.40 40.63 -1.52
CA ARG A 117 1.35 41.06 -0.48
C ARG A 117 2.57 41.79 -1.05
N ALA A 118 3.07 41.39 -2.22
CA ALA A 118 4.22 42.03 -2.87
C ALA A 118 3.93 43.44 -3.43
N LEU A 119 2.67 43.77 -3.69
CA LEU A 119 2.24 45.06 -4.24
C LEU A 119 1.85 46.10 -3.17
N GLY A 120 1.70 45.70 -1.90
CA GLY A 120 1.30 46.56 -0.78
C GLY A 120 2.44 47.01 0.13
N SER A 121 3.70 46.88 -0.29
CA SER A 121 4.90 47.19 0.51
C SER A 121 5.77 48.29 -0.12
N GLY A 122 5.21 49.11 -1.01
CA GLY A 122 5.86 50.27 -1.62
C GLY A 122 5.42 51.58 -1.00
#